data_AF-A0A7W9ZLP8-F1
#
_entry.id   AF-A0A7W9ZLP8-F1
#
_cell.length_a   1.000
_cell.length_b   1.000
_cell.length_c   1.000
_cell.angle_alpha   90.00
_cell.angle_beta   90.00
_cell.angle_gamma   90.00
#
_symmetry.space_group_name_H-M   'P 1'
#
loop_
_entity.id
_entity.type
_entity.pdbx_description
1 polymer ?
#
loop_
_entity_poly.entity_id
_entity_poly.type
_entity_poly.pdbx_seq_one_letter_code
_entity_poly.pdbx_strand_id
1 'polypeptide(L)'
;MTISKLNLIKLNIITMILTLICISCTANPIASKANENTISKNNTNLEENTQNFETTISELKTMSKSLEDQKNEESTQIAKIANEELDFLDTFKVSSRECIDKNQRMQTKRMIYSSLDYKKENIETLKKILETLRENPEHQNTAVRLVTLPWSIQFKIENLQFKIENHLASIQNKINNLNQEKSTLLLMEVKYNLQLKERFKKTLNETIEAYNNNTNKIKNDVKMLAEHVNKYYENSNSLKPIS
;
A
#
# COMPACT_ATOMS: atom_id res chain seq x y z
N MET A 1 -3.93 -0.42 25.45
CA MET A 1 -4.76 -1.14 24.45
C MET A 1 -4.29 -2.59 24.44
N THR A 2 -5.16 -3.56 24.74
CA THR A 2 -4.75 -4.97 24.89
C THR A 2 -4.49 -5.63 23.53
N ILE A 3 -3.52 -6.55 23.51
CA ILE A 3 -3.06 -7.30 22.32
C ILE A 3 -4.22 -7.97 21.55
N SER A 4 -5.34 -8.30 22.23
CA SER A 4 -6.53 -8.87 21.57
C SER A 4 -7.26 -7.89 20.64
N LYS A 5 -7.29 -6.59 20.96
CA LYS A 5 -7.89 -5.57 20.08
C LYS A 5 -7.04 -5.32 18.83
N LEU A 6 -5.71 -5.47 18.96
CA LEU A 6 -4.74 -5.30 17.88
C LEU A 6 -4.89 -6.39 16.80
N ASN A 7 -5.03 -7.64 17.22
CA ASN A 7 -5.22 -8.76 16.28
C ASN A 7 -6.59 -8.71 15.59
N LEU A 8 -7.62 -8.19 16.26
CA LEU A 8 -8.96 -8.05 15.71
C LEU A 8 -9.03 -7.00 14.58
N ILE A 9 -8.30 -5.88 14.72
CA ILE A 9 -8.25 -4.82 13.71
C ILE A 9 -7.44 -5.25 12.48
N LYS A 10 -6.27 -5.88 12.68
CA LYS A 10 -5.45 -6.44 11.59
C LYS A 10 -6.20 -7.51 10.81
N LEU A 11 -6.95 -8.39 11.51
CA LEU A 11 -7.78 -9.40 10.88
C LEU A 11 -8.91 -8.77 10.06
N ASN A 12 -9.62 -7.77 10.60
CA ASN A 12 -10.71 -7.09 9.88
C ASN A 12 -10.24 -6.39 8.60
N ILE A 13 -9.05 -5.79 8.56
CA ILE A 13 -8.54 -5.12 7.36
C ILE A 13 -8.14 -6.14 6.29
N ILE A 14 -7.41 -7.20 6.67
CA ILE A 14 -7.04 -8.29 5.75
C ILE A 14 -8.30 -8.98 5.22
N THR A 15 -9.28 -9.26 6.09
CA THR A 15 -10.57 -9.86 5.71
C THR A 15 -11.37 -8.93 4.80
N MET A 16 -11.44 -7.62 5.08
CA MET A 16 -12.15 -6.67 4.22
C MET A 16 -11.51 -6.59 2.82
N ILE A 17 -10.18 -6.55 2.73
CA ILE A 17 -9.44 -6.55 1.46
C ILE A 17 -9.64 -7.88 0.72
N LEU A 18 -9.58 -9.04 1.39
CA LEU A 18 -9.85 -10.35 0.77
C LEU A 18 -11.28 -10.46 0.25
N THR A 19 -12.28 -10.03 1.04
CA THR A 19 -13.70 -10.11 0.63
C THR A 19 -13.99 -9.23 -0.60
N LEU A 20 -13.33 -8.08 -0.72
CA LEU A 20 -13.47 -7.20 -1.88
C LEU A 20 -12.82 -7.78 -3.14
N ILE A 21 -11.75 -8.57 -3.00
CA ILE A 21 -11.12 -9.29 -4.11
C ILE A 21 -12.03 -10.43 -4.60
N CYS A 22 -12.67 -11.19 -3.69
CA CYS A 22 -13.55 -12.30 -4.05
C CYS A 22 -14.81 -11.88 -4.84
N ILE A 23 -15.34 -10.66 -4.61
CA ILE A 23 -16.51 -10.15 -5.36
C ILE A 23 -16.15 -9.83 -6.82
N SER A 24 -14.89 -9.54 -7.12
CA SER A 24 -14.44 -9.25 -8.50
C SER A 24 -14.17 -10.50 -9.36
N CYS A 25 -14.23 -11.70 -8.78
CA CYS A 25 -13.95 -12.97 -9.47
C CYS A 25 -15.18 -13.80 -9.84
N THR A 26 -16.41 -13.33 -9.59
CA THR A 26 -17.61 -13.95 -10.19
C THR A 26 -17.87 -13.37 -11.57
N ALA A 27 -16.98 -13.67 -12.51
CA ALA A 27 -17.27 -13.54 -13.93
C ALA A 27 -18.35 -14.58 -14.28
N ASN A 28 -19.60 -14.12 -14.37
CA ASN A 28 -20.70 -14.93 -14.85
C ASN A 28 -20.41 -15.34 -16.31
N PRO A 29 -20.37 -16.64 -16.67
CA PRO A 29 -20.16 -17.03 -18.05
C PRO A 29 -21.43 -16.70 -18.85
N ILE A 30 -21.38 -15.66 -19.68
CA ILE A 30 -22.45 -15.35 -20.62
C ILE A 30 -22.43 -16.42 -21.71
N ALA A 31 -23.30 -17.42 -21.54
CA ALA A 31 -23.71 -18.31 -22.61
C ALA A 31 -24.50 -17.50 -23.65
N SER A 32 -24.04 -17.52 -24.89
CA SER A 32 -24.74 -16.93 -26.02
C SER A 32 -25.89 -17.83 -26.46
N LYS A 33 -27.13 -17.31 -26.47
CA LYS A 33 -28.16 -17.74 -27.43
C LYS A 33 -29.38 -16.80 -27.51
N ALA A 34 -29.68 -16.46 -28.76
CA ALA A 34 -30.97 -16.18 -29.40
C ALA A 34 -31.64 -14.79 -29.26
N ASN A 35 -31.97 -14.26 -30.43
CA ASN A 35 -32.89 -13.15 -30.76
C ASN A 35 -34.26 -13.27 -30.06
N GLU A 36 -34.84 -12.14 -29.66
CA GLU A 36 -36.09 -11.58 -30.24
C GLU A 36 -36.49 -10.27 -29.56
N ASN A 37 -37.12 -9.40 -30.35
CA ASN A 37 -37.54 -8.04 -30.01
C ASN A 37 -38.50 -7.98 -28.81
N THR A 38 -38.29 -7.04 -27.88
CA THR A 38 -39.40 -6.37 -27.17
C THR A 38 -38.98 -4.97 -26.71
N ILE A 39 -39.70 -3.95 -27.19
CA ILE A 39 -39.65 -2.58 -26.69
C ILE A 39 -40.19 -2.57 -25.25
N SER A 40 -39.38 -2.19 -24.26
CA SER A 40 -39.88 -1.93 -22.90
C SER A 40 -39.05 -0.88 -22.15
N LYS A 41 -39.69 0.27 -21.94
CA LYS A 41 -39.55 1.28 -20.86
C LYS A 41 -38.14 1.59 -20.29
N ASN A 42 -37.64 2.76 -20.69
CA ASN A 42 -36.46 3.47 -20.17
C ASN A 42 -36.61 4.00 -18.72
N ASN A 43 -36.78 3.14 -17.71
CA ASN A 43 -36.67 3.56 -16.29
C ASN A 43 -35.64 2.76 -15.46
N THR A 44 -35.16 1.62 -15.95
CA THR A 44 -34.19 0.78 -15.22
C THR A 44 -32.78 1.37 -15.13
N ASN A 45 -32.34 2.12 -16.15
CA ASN A 45 -30.98 2.68 -16.19
C ASN A 45 -30.72 3.83 -15.20
N LEU A 46 -31.76 4.50 -14.68
CA LEU A 46 -31.59 5.66 -13.78
C LEU A 46 -31.46 5.24 -12.31
N GLU A 47 -32.24 4.26 -11.88
CA GLU A 47 -32.13 3.67 -10.54
C GLU A 47 -30.81 2.90 -10.37
N GLU A 48 -30.40 2.12 -11.37
CA GLU A 48 -29.16 1.33 -11.33
C GLU A 48 -27.91 2.23 -11.27
N ASN A 49 -27.89 3.35 -12.01
CA ASN A 49 -26.80 4.33 -11.94
C ASN A 49 -26.77 5.10 -10.61
N THR A 50 -27.92 5.44 -10.05
CA THR A 50 -28.00 6.16 -8.76
C THR A 50 -27.56 5.26 -7.61
N GLN A 51 -28.01 4.00 -7.59
CA GLN A 51 -27.63 3.01 -6.57
C GLN A 51 -26.13 2.67 -6.61
N ASN A 52 -25.54 2.57 -7.80
CA ASN A 52 -24.11 2.33 -7.97
C ASN A 52 -23.26 3.52 -7.47
N PHE A 53 -23.74 4.75 -7.68
CA PHE A 53 -23.07 5.95 -7.19
C PHE A 53 -23.10 6.08 -5.67
N GLU A 54 -24.26 5.89 -5.03
CA GLU A 54 -24.36 5.92 -3.55
C GLU A 54 -23.46 4.87 -2.89
N THR A 55 -23.40 3.67 -3.49
CA THR A 55 -22.50 2.59 -3.06
C THR A 55 -21.03 3.02 -3.15
N THR A 56 -20.62 3.61 -4.27
CA THR A 56 -19.25 4.12 -4.48
C THR A 56 -18.89 5.18 -3.43
N ILE A 57 -19.81 6.10 -3.12
CA ILE A 57 -19.58 7.13 -2.08
C ILE A 57 -19.44 6.50 -0.68
N SER A 58 -20.25 5.48 -0.36
CA SER A 58 -20.14 4.76 0.90
C SER A 58 -18.80 4.03 1.04
N GLU A 59 -18.32 3.39 -0.04
CA GLU A 59 -17.00 2.76 -0.06
C GLU A 59 -15.88 3.79 0.16
N LEU A 60 -15.94 4.94 -0.52
CA LEU A 60 -14.96 6.01 -0.36
C LEU A 60 -14.92 6.55 1.08
N LYS A 61 -16.09 6.73 1.74
CA LYS A 61 -16.17 7.13 3.15
C LYS A 61 -15.49 6.11 4.06
N THR A 62 -15.78 4.84 3.84
CA THR A 62 -15.20 3.74 4.61
C THR A 62 -13.68 3.67 4.43
N MET A 63 -13.20 3.82 3.19
CA MET A 63 -11.77 3.81 2.90
C MET A 63 -11.04 5.02 3.49
N SER A 64 -11.61 6.23 3.37
CA SER A 64 -11.03 7.43 3.98
C SER A 64 -10.87 7.26 5.49
N LYS A 65 -11.91 6.75 6.17
CA LYS A 65 -11.84 6.49 7.61
C LYS A 65 -10.81 5.42 7.96
N SER A 66 -10.77 4.31 7.21
CA SER A 66 -9.80 3.24 7.43
C SER A 66 -8.36 3.69 7.22
N LEU A 67 -8.10 4.54 6.23
CA LEU A 67 -6.78 5.11 5.96
C LEU A 67 -6.33 6.01 7.11
N GLU A 68 -7.23 6.83 7.63
CA GLU A 68 -6.96 7.69 8.78
C GLU A 68 -6.67 6.88 10.06
N ASP A 69 -7.45 5.84 10.32
CA ASP A 69 -7.23 4.96 11.47
C ASP A 69 -5.89 4.21 11.36
N GLN A 70 -5.55 3.69 10.16
CA GLN A 70 -4.25 3.08 9.88
C GLN A 70 -3.10 4.07 10.11
N LYS A 71 -3.22 5.29 9.61
CA LYS A 71 -2.24 6.38 9.77
C LYS A 71 -1.97 6.70 11.25
N ASN A 72 -3.01 6.69 12.07
CA ASN A 72 -2.89 6.93 13.51
C ASN A 72 -2.24 5.75 14.25
N GLU A 73 -2.57 4.51 13.88
CA GLU A 73 -1.91 3.31 14.39
C GLU A 73 -0.42 3.30 14.03
N GLU A 74 -0.09 3.51 12.76
CA GLU A 74 1.29 3.57 12.26
C GLU A 74 2.10 4.63 13.02
N SER A 75 1.53 5.81 13.24
CA SER A 75 2.20 6.89 13.99
C SER A 75 2.52 6.48 15.44
N THR A 76 1.61 5.77 16.09
CA THR A 76 1.81 5.26 17.45
C THR A 76 2.91 4.20 17.49
N GLN A 77 2.92 3.27 16.53
CA GLN A 77 3.93 2.21 16.46
C GLN A 77 5.31 2.75 16.10
N ILE A 78 5.39 3.74 15.19
CA ILE A 78 6.65 4.41 14.85
C ILE A 78 7.22 5.14 16.06
N ALA A 79 6.39 5.84 16.85
CA ALA A 79 6.84 6.47 18.08
C ALA A 79 7.41 5.45 19.08
N LYS A 80 6.81 4.26 19.17
CA LYS A 80 7.34 3.16 19.99
C LYS A 80 8.71 2.68 19.49
N ILE A 81 8.86 2.47 18.18
CA ILE A 81 10.15 2.07 17.56
C ILE A 81 11.24 3.12 17.85
N ALA A 82 10.90 4.41 17.78
CA ALA A 82 11.82 5.49 18.11
C ALA A 82 12.24 5.47 19.59
N ASN A 83 11.28 5.28 20.50
CA ASN A 83 11.56 5.18 21.94
C ASN A 83 12.41 3.95 22.32
N GLU A 84 12.36 2.89 21.53
CA GLU A 84 13.18 1.68 21.70
C GLU A 84 14.55 1.78 21.00
N GLU A 85 14.88 2.95 20.42
CA GLU A 85 16.13 3.21 19.68
C GLU A 85 16.33 2.30 18.45
N LEU A 86 15.22 1.81 17.87
CA LEU A 86 15.20 0.93 16.69
C LEU A 86 14.98 1.68 15.38
N ASP A 87 14.69 2.99 15.44
CA ASP A 87 14.33 3.82 14.29
C ASP A 87 15.55 4.24 13.46
N PHE A 88 16.18 3.26 12.80
CA PHE A 88 17.34 3.51 11.95
C PHE A 88 17.00 4.40 10.73
N LEU A 89 15.73 4.41 10.30
CA LEU A 89 15.29 5.25 9.18
C LEU A 89 15.25 6.73 9.54
N ASP A 90 15.34 7.09 10.83
CA ASP A 90 15.46 8.50 11.24
C ASP A 90 16.77 9.13 10.76
N THR A 91 17.86 8.36 10.83
CA THR A 91 19.21 8.82 10.49
C THR A 91 19.75 8.21 9.20
N PHE A 92 19.08 7.20 8.64
CA PHE A 92 19.52 6.58 7.39
C PHE A 92 19.56 7.62 6.27
N LYS A 93 20.70 7.66 5.60
CA LYS A 93 21.00 8.44 4.40
C LYS A 93 21.81 7.55 3.48
N VAL A 94 21.47 7.52 2.20
CA VAL A 94 22.23 6.78 1.19
C VAL A 94 23.47 7.56 0.76
N SER A 95 23.39 8.89 0.75
CA SER A 95 24.56 9.74 0.57
C SER A 95 24.67 10.80 1.67
N SER A 96 25.90 11.25 1.96
CA SER A 96 26.16 12.29 2.96
C SER A 96 25.50 13.64 2.64
N ARG A 97 25.18 13.88 1.35
CA ARG A 97 24.53 15.10 0.86
C ARG A 97 23.01 14.98 0.74
N GLU A 98 22.44 13.82 1.06
CA GLU A 98 21.01 13.58 0.91
C GLU A 98 20.23 14.39 1.95
N CYS A 99 19.36 15.27 1.44
CA CYS A 99 18.36 15.96 2.24
C CYS A 99 17.01 15.27 2.00
N ILE A 100 16.58 14.45 2.97
CA ILE A 100 15.27 13.80 2.92
C ILE A 100 14.32 14.63 3.77
N ASP A 101 13.24 15.12 3.15
CA ASP A 101 12.18 15.86 3.83
C ASP A 101 11.55 15.03 4.97
N LYS A 102 11.11 15.72 6.05
CA LYS A 102 10.54 15.04 7.22
C LYS A 102 9.27 14.25 6.87
N ASN A 103 8.42 14.75 5.97
CA ASN A 103 7.22 14.04 5.55
C ASN A 103 7.57 12.83 4.69
N GLN A 104 8.51 12.98 3.75
CA GLN A 104 9.03 11.87 2.97
C GLN A 104 9.57 10.75 3.88
N ARG A 105 10.36 11.13 4.89
CA ARG A 105 10.91 10.18 5.87
C ARG A 105 9.80 9.47 6.65
N MET A 106 8.79 10.20 7.11
CA MET A 106 7.65 9.61 7.82
C MET A 106 6.86 8.64 6.92
N GLN A 107 6.65 8.98 5.66
CA GLN A 107 6.01 8.11 4.67
C GLN A 107 6.81 6.82 4.44
N THR A 108 8.13 6.91 4.31
CA THR A 108 9.00 5.72 4.25
C THR A 108 8.88 4.86 5.51
N LYS A 109 8.92 5.47 6.71
CA LYS A 109 8.78 4.74 7.99
C LYS A 109 7.45 4.00 8.07
N ARG A 110 6.35 4.65 7.73
CA ARG A 110 5.00 4.04 7.70
C ARG A 110 4.96 2.83 6.80
N MET A 111 5.45 2.95 5.58
CA MET A 111 5.42 1.86 4.62
C MET A 111 6.30 0.68 5.04
N ILE A 112 7.55 0.95 5.43
CA ILE A 112 8.53 -0.08 5.78
C ILE A 112 8.15 -0.76 7.10
N TYR A 113 7.95 0.00 8.19
CA TYR A 113 7.75 -0.60 9.50
C TYR A 113 6.43 -1.35 9.62
N SER A 114 5.35 -0.87 8.98
CA SER A 114 4.08 -1.62 8.92
C SER A 114 4.21 -2.92 8.12
N SER A 115 5.00 -2.91 7.05
CA SER A 115 5.26 -4.08 6.21
C SER A 115 6.08 -5.15 6.92
N LEU A 116 6.95 -4.75 7.86
CA LEU A 116 7.71 -5.62 8.75
C LEU A 116 6.94 -6.02 10.02
N ASP A 117 5.66 -5.66 10.11
CA ASP A 117 4.79 -5.85 11.28
C ASP A 117 5.39 -5.28 12.58
N TYR A 118 6.24 -4.25 12.46
CA TYR A 118 6.97 -3.63 13.57
C TYR A 118 7.86 -4.60 14.36
N LYS A 119 8.23 -5.76 13.77
CA LYS A 119 9.06 -6.76 14.42
C LYS A 119 10.52 -6.31 14.46
N LYS A 120 11.08 -6.20 15.67
CA LYS A 120 12.47 -5.78 15.91
C LYS A 120 13.49 -6.55 15.06
N GLU A 121 13.39 -7.87 15.04
CA GLU A 121 14.30 -8.73 14.27
C GLU A 121 14.30 -8.41 12.76
N ASN A 122 13.12 -8.15 12.20
CA ASN A 122 12.98 -7.82 10.78
C ASN A 122 13.48 -6.41 10.47
N ILE A 123 13.26 -5.45 11.37
CA ILE A 123 13.77 -4.08 11.26
C ILE A 123 15.31 -4.10 11.25
N GLU A 124 15.91 -4.84 12.17
CA GLU A 124 17.37 -5.00 12.24
C GLU A 124 17.94 -5.72 11.02
N THR A 125 17.25 -6.75 10.50
CA THR A 125 17.67 -7.40 9.25
C THR A 125 17.59 -6.43 8.06
N LEU A 126 16.53 -5.62 7.95
CA LEU A 126 16.44 -4.62 6.88
C LEU A 126 17.54 -3.57 6.99
N LYS A 127 17.84 -3.11 8.21
CA LYS A 127 18.95 -2.19 8.47
C LYS A 127 20.26 -2.75 7.91
N LYS A 128 20.59 -4.00 8.24
CA LYS A 128 21.80 -4.68 7.74
C LYS A 128 21.84 -4.77 6.22
N ILE A 129 20.72 -5.11 5.58
CA ILE A 129 20.60 -5.14 4.10
C ILE A 129 20.94 -3.78 3.50
N LEU A 130 20.31 -2.72 4.02
CA LEU A 130 20.51 -1.35 3.54
C LEU A 130 21.94 -0.85 3.76
N GLU A 131 22.53 -1.14 4.92
CA GLU A 131 23.92 -0.78 5.24
C GLU A 131 24.91 -1.52 4.33
N THR A 132 24.72 -2.82 4.11
CA THR A 132 25.56 -3.64 3.22
C THR A 132 25.55 -3.09 1.79
N LEU A 133 24.38 -2.71 1.26
CA LEU A 133 24.25 -2.12 -0.08
C LEU A 133 24.85 -0.71 -0.15
N ARG A 134 24.68 0.10 0.90
CA ARG A 134 25.19 1.48 0.97
C ARG A 134 26.72 1.54 1.06
N GLU A 135 27.33 0.62 1.79
CA GLU A 135 28.79 0.58 1.99
C GLU A 135 29.54 0.17 0.72
N ASN A 136 28.88 -0.51 -0.22
CA ASN A 136 29.43 -0.82 -1.53
C ASN A 136 29.13 0.31 -2.54
N PRO A 137 30.14 1.05 -3.04
CA PRO A 137 29.93 2.16 -3.99
C PRO A 137 29.18 1.78 -5.27
N GLU A 138 29.34 0.55 -5.77
CA GLU A 138 28.65 0.07 -6.98
C GLU A 138 27.15 -0.15 -6.75
N HIS A 139 26.73 -0.31 -5.50
CA HIS A 139 25.37 -0.72 -5.12
C HIS A 139 24.64 0.31 -4.24
N GLN A 140 25.23 1.49 -4.04
CA GLN A 140 24.56 2.61 -3.34
C GLN A 140 23.20 2.96 -3.94
N ASN A 141 23.10 3.03 -5.27
CA ASN A 141 21.84 3.30 -5.96
C ASN A 141 20.78 2.21 -5.72
N THR A 142 21.20 0.97 -5.47
CA THR A 142 20.28 -0.13 -5.12
C THR A 142 19.70 0.06 -3.72
N ALA A 143 20.47 0.57 -2.76
CA ALA A 143 19.95 0.98 -1.45
C ALA A 143 18.92 2.12 -1.58
N VAL A 144 19.15 3.11 -2.47
CA VAL A 144 18.18 4.18 -2.76
C VAL A 144 16.84 3.61 -3.23
N ARG A 145 16.85 2.65 -4.16
CA ARG A 145 15.62 2.03 -4.68
C ARG A 145 14.77 1.41 -3.56
N LEU A 146 15.41 0.71 -2.62
CA LEU A 146 14.74 0.02 -1.52
C LEU A 146 14.02 0.97 -0.54
N VAL A 147 14.42 2.25 -0.46
CA VAL A 147 13.78 3.28 0.37
C VAL A 147 12.88 4.25 -0.39
N THR A 148 13.10 4.44 -1.70
CA THR A 148 12.33 5.38 -2.53
C THR A 148 11.03 4.78 -3.06
N LEU A 149 11.03 3.50 -3.43
CA LEU A 149 9.80 2.81 -3.83
C LEU A 149 8.72 2.84 -2.73
N PRO A 150 9.00 2.44 -1.48
CA PRO A 150 8.00 2.50 -0.41
C PRO A 150 7.48 3.92 -0.16
N TRP A 151 8.35 4.92 -0.19
CA TRP A 151 7.93 6.32 -0.12
C TRP A 151 6.92 6.67 -1.22
N SER A 152 7.24 6.35 -2.47
CA SER A 152 6.40 6.72 -3.62
C SER A 152 4.98 6.11 -3.54
N ILE A 153 4.86 4.90 -3.00
CA ILE A 153 3.57 4.23 -2.80
C ILE A 153 2.79 4.91 -1.67
N GLN A 154 3.42 5.13 -0.52
CA GLN A 154 2.77 5.77 0.62
C GLN A 154 2.35 7.22 0.31
N PHE A 155 3.18 7.97 -0.42
CA PHE A 155 2.85 9.32 -0.88
C PHE A 155 1.57 9.34 -1.75
N LYS A 156 1.44 8.39 -2.68
CA LYS A 156 0.24 8.27 -3.51
C LYS A 156 -1.00 7.95 -2.68
N ILE A 157 -0.88 7.05 -1.72
CA ILE A 157 -1.99 6.69 -0.81
C ILE A 157 -2.45 7.93 -0.01
N GLU A 158 -1.53 8.67 0.59
CA GLU A 158 -1.86 9.86 1.40
C GLU A 158 -2.44 10.99 0.54
N ASN A 159 -1.94 11.18 -0.68
CA ASN A 159 -2.52 12.14 -1.63
C ASN A 159 -3.94 11.74 -2.05
N LEU A 160 -4.16 10.45 -2.33
CA LEU A 160 -5.50 9.92 -2.64
C LEU A 160 -6.45 10.09 -1.46
N GLN A 161 -6.00 9.84 -0.23
CA GLN A 161 -6.80 10.09 0.98
C GLN A 161 -7.29 11.54 1.01
N PHE A 162 -6.38 12.51 0.84
CA PHE A 162 -6.72 13.92 0.81
C PHE A 162 -7.71 14.27 -0.32
N LYS A 163 -7.53 13.71 -1.52
CA LYS A 163 -8.47 13.90 -2.63
C LYS A 163 -9.86 13.35 -2.32
N ILE A 164 -9.93 12.18 -1.69
CA ILE A 164 -11.19 11.54 -1.28
C ILE A 164 -11.90 12.42 -0.25
N GLU A 165 -11.21 12.88 0.79
CA GLU A 165 -11.78 13.74 1.84
C GLU A 165 -12.37 15.03 1.26
N ASN A 166 -11.62 15.73 0.40
CA ASN A 166 -12.11 16.93 -0.26
C ASN A 166 -13.31 16.68 -1.18
N HIS A 167 -13.29 15.54 -1.90
CA HIS A 167 -14.39 15.16 -2.77
C HIS A 167 -15.67 14.86 -1.98
N LEU A 168 -15.56 14.12 -0.88
CA LEU A 168 -16.67 13.83 0.04
C LEU A 168 -17.22 15.12 0.69
N ALA A 169 -16.34 16.04 1.11
CA ALA A 169 -16.76 17.33 1.65
C ALA A 169 -17.50 18.19 0.60
N SER A 170 -17.04 18.18 -0.65
CA SER A 170 -17.68 18.91 -1.75
C SER A 170 -19.09 18.39 -2.04
N ILE A 171 -19.27 17.06 -1.99
CA ILE A 171 -20.58 16.40 -2.13
C ILE A 171 -21.49 16.81 -0.98
N GLN A 172 -21.00 16.76 0.26
CA GLN A 172 -21.77 17.12 1.45
C GLN A 172 -22.25 18.58 1.42
N ASN A 173 -21.39 19.49 0.96
CA ASN A 173 -21.70 20.91 0.86
C ASN A 173 -22.50 21.27 -0.41
N LYS A 174 -22.84 20.30 -1.27
CA LYS A 174 -23.52 20.52 -2.56
C LYS A 174 -22.80 21.52 -3.47
N ILE A 175 -21.48 21.68 -3.30
CA ILE A 175 -20.64 22.65 -4.03
C ILE A 175 -20.35 22.16 -5.45
N ASN A 176 -20.22 20.85 -5.62
CA ASN A 176 -20.04 20.22 -6.92
C ASN A 176 -21.25 19.34 -7.23
N ASN A 177 -21.73 19.39 -8.48
CA ASN A 177 -22.63 18.37 -9.00
C ASN A 177 -21.99 16.99 -8.80
N LEU A 178 -22.80 16.00 -8.43
CA LEU A 178 -22.37 14.62 -8.17
C LEU A 178 -21.56 14.10 -9.37
N ASN A 179 -20.23 14.02 -9.23
CA ASN A 179 -19.35 13.51 -10.27
C ASN A 179 -19.09 12.02 -10.01
N GLN A 180 -19.94 11.18 -10.61
CA GLN A 180 -19.85 9.73 -10.53
C GLN A 180 -18.52 9.20 -11.06
N GLU A 181 -18.09 9.68 -12.23
CA GLU A 181 -16.82 9.27 -12.85
C GLU A 181 -15.62 9.53 -11.93
N LYS A 182 -15.54 10.73 -11.35
CA LYS A 182 -14.48 11.08 -10.39
C LYS A 182 -14.49 10.17 -9.17
N SER A 183 -15.67 9.79 -8.67
CA SER A 183 -15.80 8.91 -7.50
C SER A 183 -15.31 7.50 -7.82
N THR A 184 -15.69 6.97 -8.98
CA THR A 184 -15.24 5.67 -9.48
C THR A 184 -13.73 5.64 -9.69
N LEU A 185 -13.16 6.69 -10.31
CA LEU A 185 -11.72 6.81 -10.53
C LEU A 185 -10.95 6.84 -9.19
N LEU A 186 -11.38 7.67 -8.23
CA LEU A 186 -10.74 7.72 -6.91
C LEU A 186 -10.79 6.36 -6.21
N LEU A 187 -11.93 5.65 -6.29
CA LEU A 187 -12.10 4.33 -5.70
C LEU A 187 -11.17 3.29 -6.35
N MET A 188 -11.03 3.31 -7.68
CA MET A 188 -10.12 2.43 -8.40
C MET A 188 -8.66 2.72 -8.04
N GLU A 189 -8.26 3.99 -8.03
CA GLU A 189 -6.89 4.41 -7.70
C GLU A 189 -6.48 4.02 -6.28
N VAL A 190 -7.36 4.23 -5.29
CA VAL A 190 -7.03 3.87 -3.90
C VAL A 190 -6.95 2.35 -3.72
N LYS A 191 -7.86 1.58 -4.33
CA LYS A 191 -7.80 0.10 -4.31
C LYS A 191 -6.49 -0.41 -4.92
N TYR A 192 -6.09 0.13 -6.07
CA TYR A 192 -4.83 -0.24 -6.71
C TYR A 192 -3.61 0.06 -5.84
N ASN A 193 -3.53 1.25 -5.23
CA ASN A 193 -2.37 1.61 -4.40
C ASN A 193 -2.34 0.83 -3.08
N LEU A 194 -3.49 0.48 -2.50
CA LEU A 194 -3.57 -0.45 -1.36
C LEU A 194 -3.07 -1.85 -1.74
N GLN A 195 -3.40 -2.34 -2.94
CA GLN A 195 -2.85 -3.60 -3.45
C GLN A 195 -1.32 -3.52 -3.63
N LEU A 196 -0.78 -2.40 -4.10
CA LEU A 196 0.67 -2.18 -4.15
C LEU A 196 1.32 -2.21 -2.76
N LYS A 197 0.64 -1.67 -1.73
CA LYS A 197 1.09 -1.73 -0.34
C LYS A 197 1.23 -3.17 0.16
N GLU A 198 0.25 -4.01 -0.12
CA GLU A 198 0.31 -5.45 0.23
C GLU A 198 1.36 -6.22 -0.58
N ARG A 199 1.50 -5.94 -1.88
CA ARG A 199 2.58 -6.53 -2.72
C ARG A 199 3.96 -6.16 -2.20
N PHE A 200 4.16 -4.91 -1.77
CA PHE A 200 5.40 -4.47 -1.16
C PHE A 200 5.64 -5.21 0.16
N LYS A 201 4.64 -5.30 1.05
CA LYS A 201 4.73 -6.07 2.30
C LYS A 201 5.19 -7.51 2.06
N LYS A 202 4.56 -8.20 1.12
CA LYS A 202 4.91 -9.58 0.76
C LYS A 202 6.35 -9.68 0.24
N THR A 203 6.71 -8.82 -0.72
CA THR A 203 8.05 -8.79 -1.32
C THR A 203 9.14 -8.53 -0.27
N LEU A 204 8.88 -7.60 0.66
CA LEU A 204 9.80 -7.27 1.74
C LEU A 204 9.97 -8.43 2.72
N ASN A 205 8.89 -9.06 3.17
CA ASN A 205 8.98 -10.21 4.06
C ASN A 205 9.73 -11.39 3.41
N GLU A 206 9.47 -11.69 2.13
CA GLU A 206 10.22 -12.72 1.39
C GLU A 206 11.72 -12.34 1.23
N THR A 207 12.03 -11.06 1.13
CA THR A 207 13.44 -10.58 1.08
C THR A 207 14.14 -10.77 2.43
N ILE A 208 13.46 -10.46 3.54
CA ILE A 208 13.97 -10.69 4.89
C ILE A 208 14.21 -12.19 5.12
N GLU A 209 13.26 -13.04 4.73
CA GLU A 209 13.39 -14.49 4.84
C GLU A 209 14.56 -15.03 4.00
N ALA A 210 14.65 -14.63 2.72
CA ALA A 210 15.73 -15.02 1.84
C ALA A 210 17.11 -14.59 2.37
N TYR A 211 17.19 -13.40 2.97
CA TYR A 211 18.43 -12.91 3.57
C TYR A 211 18.80 -13.69 4.83
N ASN A 212 17.83 -13.95 5.72
CA ASN A 212 18.05 -14.72 6.94
C ASN A 212 18.52 -16.16 6.64
N ASN A 213 17.90 -16.80 5.65
CA ASN A 213 18.24 -18.16 5.20
C ASN A 213 19.44 -18.21 4.26
N ASN A 214 19.99 -17.06 3.86
CA ASN A 214 21.04 -16.93 2.85
C ASN A 214 20.68 -17.63 1.52
N THR A 215 19.39 -17.62 1.16
CA THR A 215 18.90 -18.15 -0.11
C THR A 215 19.59 -17.42 -1.25
N ASN A 216 20.04 -18.17 -2.27
CA ASN A 216 20.80 -17.63 -3.41
C ASN A 216 22.05 -16.81 -2.99
N LYS A 217 22.60 -17.06 -1.80
CA LYS A 217 23.80 -16.40 -1.28
C LYS A 217 23.65 -14.90 -1.00
N ILE A 218 22.44 -14.35 -0.95
CA ILE A 218 22.23 -12.89 -0.83
C ILE A 218 22.68 -12.30 0.51
N LYS A 219 22.95 -13.12 1.53
CA LYS A 219 23.52 -12.64 2.81
C LYS A 219 25.03 -12.42 2.72
N ASN A 220 25.70 -13.26 1.94
CA ASN A 220 27.17 -13.35 1.92
C ASN A 220 27.79 -12.74 0.65
N ASP A 221 26.98 -12.45 -0.36
CA ASP A 221 27.42 -11.88 -1.63
C ASP A 221 26.60 -10.61 -1.93
N VAL A 222 27.27 -9.45 -1.83
CA VAL A 222 26.65 -8.14 -2.04
C VAL A 222 26.15 -7.95 -3.47
N LYS A 223 26.77 -8.60 -4.46
CA LYS A 223 26.31 -8.55 -5.84
C LYS A 223 24.99 -9.31 -5.99
N MET A 224 24.90 -10.51 -5.40
CA MET A 224 23.65 -11.29 -5.39
C MET A 224 22.53 -10.56 -4.64
N LEU A 225 22.86 -9.87 -3.54
CA LEU A 225 21.91 -9.01 -2.82
C LEU A 225 21.41 -7.86 -3.70
N ALA A 226 22.32 -7.17 -4.38
CA ALA A 226 21.98 -6.06 -5.26
C ALA A 226 21.11 -6.52 -6.44
N GLU A 227 21.43 -7.66 -7.05
CA GLU A 227 20.64 -8.29 -8.11
C GLU A 227 19.22 -8.64 -7.63
N HIS A 228 19.08 -9.21 -6.42
CA HIS A 228 17.78 -9.49 -5.82
C HIS A 228 16.96 -8.20 -5.62
N VAL A 229 17.57 -7.15 -5.08
CA VAL A 229 16.86 -5.88 -4.86
C VAL A 229 16.50 -5.23 -6.19
N ASN A 230 17.41 -5.19 -7.17
CA ASN A 230 17.12 -4.63 -8.49
C ASN A 230 16.00 -5.38 -9.20
N LYS A 231 15.92 -6.71 -9.05
CA LYS A 231 14.87 -7.53 -9.64
C LYS A 231 13.48 -7.19 -9.11
N TYR A 232 13.34 -6.97 -7.80
CA TYR A 232 12.01 -6.86 -7.15
C TYR A 232 11.60 -5.44 -6.76
N TYR A 233 12.54 -4.50 -6.65
CA TYR A 233 12.28 -3.13 -6.16
C TYR A 233 12.62 -2.05 -7.19
N GLU A 234 12.82 -2.42 -8.46
CA GLU A 234 13.04 -1.43 -9.53
C GLU A 234 11.85 -0.48 -9.69
N ASN A 235 10.62 -1.01 -9.66
CA ASN A 235 9.40 -0.24 -9.72
C ASN A 235 8.22 -1.05 -9.14
N SER A 236 7.03 -0.44 -9.10
CA SER A 236 5.83 -1.08 -8.54
C SER A 236 5.41 -2.36 -9.26
N ASN A 237 5.73 -2.50 -10.55
CA ASN A 237 5.36 -3.67 -11.34
C ASN A 237 6.26 -4.87 -11.03
N SER A 238 7.50 -4.63 -10.60
CA SER A 238 8.48 -5.64 -10.20
C SER A 238 8.16 -6.33 -8.86
N LEU A 239 7.28 -5.74 -8.05
CA LEU A 239 6.85 -6.33 -6.78
C LEU A 239 6.17 -7.68 -7.01
N LYS A 240 6.30 -8.61 -6.07
CA LYS A 240 5.64 -9.91 -6.18
C LYS A 240 4.12 -9.79 -6.13
N PRO A 241 3.37 -10.64 -6.85
CA PRO A 241 1.92 -10.67 -6.74
C PRO A 241 1.47 -11.24 -5.39
N ILE A 242 0.26 -10.84 -4.98
CA ILE A 242 -0.48 -11.44 -3.87
C ILE A 242 -1.13 -12.71 -4.45
N SER A 243 -0.42 -13.84 -4.35
CA SER A 243 -0.90 -15.17 -4.74
C SER A 243 -1.76 -15.77 -3.66
#